data_AF-A0A353EBU7-F1
#
_entry.id   AF-A0A353EBU7-F1
#
_cell.length_a   1.000
_cell.length_b   1.000
_cell.length_c   1.000
_cell.angle_alpha   90.00
_cell.angle_beta   90.00
_cell.angle_gamma   90.00
#
_symmetry.space_group_name_H-M   'P 1'
#
loop_
_entity.id
_entity.type
_entity.pdbx_description
1 polymer ?
#
loop_
_entity_poly.entity_id
_entity_poly.type
_entity_poly.pdbx_seq_one_letter_code
_entity_poly.pdbx_strand_id
1 'polypeptide(L)'
;MWRLREESTRQLESLFEQSNGNLELLQALENELVQRPSSQAQSLLAEVQVETFRLQQGITDDNIDWDDVISKKDHQSAQIEQDEERVYSADEVRIRKLLDAWMINETLSPQVFQSADTLASRGTLIDCSEEVPWAVPQDKVDPQKNVFYQVYLGDFDVGQAQDVLLDMYGRQMEDAKSPGFSVLAVATFDRQGYLVGDYGVGVACYGWSYGRARLEKIHHLPYWQNAERLLIRRLRKRLSPVDEYQRPVPVTHDDLQEATNWLIENLNLPIEDVAPIRYAVRIAQNAKLLPPRSPLLNSFLLADLWRARESAKKDGLSQPLKQFLSKVVEKKGKKKQASKAQTKKAYAELQKHMSNLLKPEEIPLSRWPQDERYSLDALQQSAVNISLNKLSPLFSV
;
A
#
# COMPACT_ATOMS: atom_id res chain seq x y z
N MET A 1 -11.41 31.10 10.75
CA MET A 1 -12.78 30.58 10.93
C MET A 1 -13.11 29.71 9.71
N TRP A 2 -13.11 28.40 9.89
CA TRP A 2 -13.13 27.42 8.81
C TRP A 2 -14.58 27.23 8.31
N ARG A 3 -14.83 27.29 7.00
CA ARG A 3 -16.17 27.08 6.43
C ARG A 3 -16.40 25.60 6.12
N LEU A 4 -16.60 24.78 7.14
CA LEU A 4 -16.71 23.31 7.01
C LEU A 4 -18.14 22.82 6.67
N ARG A 5 -19.15 23.69 6.78
CA ARG A 5 -20.58 23.33 6.60
C ARG A 5 -20.96 22.89 5.18
N GLU A 6 -20.23 23.36 4.18
CA GLU A 6 -20.52 23.08 2.76
C GLU A 6 -19.73 21.88 2.22
N GLU A 7 -18.78 21.36 3.00
CA GLU A 7 -17.89 20.26 2.59
C GLU A 7 -18.59 18.90 2.75
N SER A 8 -18.42 18.01 1.78
CA SER A 8 -18.87 16.60 1.87
C SER A 8 -18.04 15.80 2.88
N THR A 9 -18.53 14.65 3.33
CA THR A 9 -17.77 13.77 4.26
C THR A 9 -16.41 13.37 3.72
N ARG A 10 -16.26 13.14 2.41
CA ARG A 10 -14.95 12.85 1.78
C ARG A 10 -14.01 14.05 1.78
N GLN A 11 -14.55 15.26 1.65
CA GLN A 11 -13.73 16.47 1.76
C GLN A 11 -13.28 16.71 3.20
N LEU A 12 -14.14 16.39 4.18
CA LEU A 12 -13.75 16.39 5.60
C LEU A 12 -12.69 15.34 5.92
N GLU A 13 -12.75 14.14 5.31
CA GLU A 13 -11.67 13.13 5.42
C GLU A 13 -10.35 13.69 4.88
N SER A 14 -10.37 14.31 3.70
CA SER A 14 -9.19 14.95 3.11
C SER A 14 -8.67 16.10 3.99
N LEU A 15 -9.54 16.90 4.59
CA LEU A 15 -9.15 17.97 5.51
C LEU A 15 -8.57 17.43 6.83
N PHE A 16 -9.09 16.30 7.33
CA PHE A 16 -8.49 15.60 8.47
C PHE A 16 -7.09 15.11 8.14
N GLU A 17 -6.89 14.52 6.95
CA GLU A 17 -5.58 14.12 6.47
C GLU A 17 -4.63 15.31 6.30
N GLN A 18 -5.12 16.47 5.85
CA GLN A 18 -4.37 17.72 5.71
C GLN A 18 -4.08 18.42 7.03
N SER A 19 -4.77 18.03 8.12
CA SER A 19 -4.68 18.76 9.39
C SER A 19 -3.30 18.74 10.00
N ASN A 20 -2.47 17.73 9.70
CA ASN A 20 -1.11 17.57 10.22
C ASN A 20 -0.99 17.77 11.75
N GLY A 21 -2.06 17.50 12.50
CA GLY A 21 -2.10 17.71 13.95
C GLY A 21 -2.36 19.16 14.40
N ASN A 22 -2.90 20.00 13.52
CA ASN A 22 -3.42 21.31 13.90
C ASN A 22 -4.65 21.13 14.80
N LEU A 23 -4.47 21.41 16.09
CA LEU A 23 -5.48 21.20 17.12
C LEU A 23 -6.74 22.06 16.90
N GLU A 24 -6.60 23.28 16.37
CA GLU A 24 -7.74 24.15 16.05
C GLU A 24 -8.57 23.61 14.89
N LEU A 25 -7.91 23.03 13.88
CA LEU A 25 -8.60 22.37 12.77
C LEU A 25 -9.33 21.12 13.24
N LEU A 26 -8.66 20.29 14.04
CA LEU A 26 -9.25 19.06 14.55
C LEU A 26 -10.49 19.34 15.41
N GLN A 27 -10.44 20.37 16.26
CA GLN A 27 -11.61 20.84 17.02
C GLN A 27 -12.72 21.38 16.11
N ALA A 28 -12.37 22.06 15.01
CA ALA A 28 -13.36 22.54 14.04
C ALA A 28 -14.03 21.37 13.28
N LEU A 29 -13.26 20.34 12.92
CA LEU A 29 -13.76 19.10 12.30
C LEU A 29 -14.65 18.32 13.27
N GLU A 30 -14.25 18.20 14.53
CA GLU A 30 -15.04 17.52 15.56
C GLU A 30 -16.42 18.17 15.70
N ASN A 31 -16.47 19.50 15.86
CA ASN A 31 -17.71 20.26 15.99
C ASN A 31 -18.66 20.09 14.80
N GLU A 32 -18.11 19.95 13.58
CA GLU A 32 -18.90 19.76 12.36
C GLU A 32 -19.35 18.29 12.20
N LEU A 33 -18.48 17.33 12.52
CA LEU A 33 -18.78 15.90 12.36
C LEU A 33 -19.78 15.38 13.40
N VAL A 34 -19.83 15.96 14.61
CA VAL A 34 -20.87 15.69 15.61
C VAL A 34 -22.28 15.96 15.08
N GLN A 35 -22.43 16.94 14.19
CA GLN A 35 -23.73 17.32 13.61
C GLN A 35 -24.18 16.41 12.47
N ARG A 36 -23.36 15.42 12.07
CA ARG A 36 -23.60 14.58 10.88
C ARG A 36 -23.95 13.14 11.27
N PRO A 37 -25.15 12.63 10.93
CA PRO A 37 -25.61 11.31 11.36
C PRO A 37 -25.11 10.15 10.49
N SER A 38 -24.25 10.37 9.49
CA SER A 38 -23.81 9.28 8.60
C SER A 38 -22.77 8.37 9.27
N SER A 39 -22.81 7.08 8.98
CA SER A 39 -21.85 6.10 9.52
C SER A 39 -20.40 6.44 9.18
N GLN A 40 -20.17 6.98 7.98
CA GLN A 40 -18.85 7.46 7.55
C GLN A 40 -18.40 8.68 8.37
N ALA A 41 -19.30 9.64 8.64
CA ALA A 41 -18.98 10.79 9.48
C ALA A 41 -18.71 10.39 10.94
N GLN A 42 -19.44 9.41 11.47
CA GLN A 42 -19.22 8.89 12.83
C GLN A 42 -17.87 8.16 12.95
N SER A 43 -17.47 7.39 11.94
CA SER A 43 -16.14 6.77 11.90
C SER A 43 -15.04 7.83 11.86
N LEU A 44 -15.19 8.85 11.02
CA LEU A 44 -14.24 9.96 10.94
C LEU A 44 -14.21 10.79 12.24
N LEU A 45 -15.36 11.03 12.86
CA LEU A 45 -15.47 11.72 14.14
C LEU A 45 -14.66 10.98 15.22
N ALA A 46 -14.79 9.66 15.30
CA ALA A 46 -14.02 8.86 16.25
C ALA A 46 -12.52 8.99 16.00
N GLU A 47 -12.08 9.00 14.74
CA GLU A 47 -10.67 9.19 14.38
C GLU A 47 -10.16 10.60 14.74
N VAL A 48 -10.95 11.65 14.45
CA VAL A 48 -10.65 13.05 14.81
C VAL A 48 -10.58 13.22 16.33
N GLN A 49 -11.51 12.64 17.09
CA GLN A 49 -11.53 12.71 18.55
C GLN A 49 -10.33 12.03 19.19
N VAL A 50 -9.95 10.85 18.68
CA VAL A 50 -8.75 10.14 19.13
C VAL A 50 -7.49 10.98 18.86
N GLU A 51 -7.40 11.59 17.69
CA GLU A 51 -6.25 12.44 17.33
C GLU A 51 -6.20 13.72 18.18
N THR A 52 -7.35 14.38 18.37
CA THR A 52 -7.48 15.58 19.21
C THR A 52 -7.11 15.29 20.65
N PHE A 53 -7.64 14.19 21.21
CA PHE A 53 -7.32 13.76 22.56
C PHE A 53 -5.83 13.42 22.73
N ARG A 54 -5.23 12.74 21.75
CA ARG A 54 -3.79 12.42 21.77
C ARG A 54 -2.92 13.67 21.81
N LEU A 55 -3.21 14.65 20.96
CA LEU A 55 -2.47 15.91 20.91
C LEU A 55 -2.66 16.72 22.20
N GLN A 56 -3.86 16.68 22.81
CA GLN A 56 -4.13 17.31 24.11
C GLN A 56 -3.37 16.64 25.27
N GLN A 57 -3.12 15.34 25.19
CA GLN A 57 -2.35 14.58 26.19
C GLN A 57 -0.84 14.67 25.99
N GLY A 58 -0.35 15.39 24.98
CA GLY A 58 1.08 15.46 24.65
C GLY A 58 1.66 14.11 24.21
N ILE A 59 0.82 13.16 23.79
CA ILE A 59 1.26 11.89 23.22
C ILE A 59 1.88 12.21 21.86
N THR A 60 3.20 12.09 21.76
CA THR A 60 3.92 12.39 20.53
C THR A 60 3.71 11.28 19.49
N ASP A 61 3.77 11.63 18.21
CA ASP A 61 3.71 10.67 17.09
C ASP A 61 4.99 9.83 16.94
N ASP A 62 5.90 9.91 17.91
CA ASP A 62 7.27 9.41 17.80
C ASP A 62 7.33 7.89 17.74
N ASN A 63 6.53 7.19 18.54
CA ASN A 63 6.54 5.73 18.58
C ASN A 63 5.17 5.14 18.26
N ILE A 64 5.13 4.16 17.35
CA ILE A 64 3.94 3.39 17.00
C ILE A 64 3.98 2.06 17.75
N ASP A 65 3.08 1.89 18.71
CA ASP A 65 2.79 0.57 19.25
C ASP A 65 1.92 -0.22 18.25
N TRP A 66 2.59 -1.02 17.42
CA TRP A 66 1.92 -1.86 16.43
C TRP A 66 1.01 -2.92 17.05
N ASP A 67 1.30 -3.37 18.27
CA ASP A 67 0.48 -4.39 18.94
C ASP A 67 -0.86 -3.76 19.37
N ASP A 68 -0.82 -2.54 19.93
CA ASP A 68 -2.02 -1.75 20.25
C ASP A 68 -2.81 -1.36 19.00
N VAL A 69 -2.14 -0.93 17.92
CA VAL A 69 -2.82 -0.56 16.66
C VAL A 69 -3.57 -1.75 16.06
N ILE A 70 -2.95 -2.93 16.05
CA ILE A 70 -3.55 -4.13 15.48
C ILE A 70 -4.62 -4.70 16.42
N SER A 71 -4.38 -4.75 17.72
CA SER A 71 -5.36 -5.24 18.69
C SER A 71 -6.64 -4.41 18.69
N LYS A 72 -6.54 -3.08 18.60
CA LYS A 72 -7.70 -2.18 18.46
C LYS A 72 -8.51 -2.46 17.20
N LYS A 73 -7.86 -2.79 16.08
CA LYS A 73 -8.56 -3.14 14.83
C LYS A 73 -9.23 -4.49 14.90
N ASP A 74 -8.60 -5.44 15.58
CA ASP A 74 -9.22 -6.74 15.84
C ASP A 74 -10.40 -6.62 16.81
N HIS A 75 -10.29 -5.80 17.86
CA HIS A 75 -11.39 -5.52 18.78
C HIS A 75 -12.55 -4.78 18.12
N GLN A 76 -12.29 -3.76 17.27
CA GLN A 76 -13.33 -3.12 16.47
C GLN A 76 -14.04 -4.13 15.56
N SER A 77 -13.28 -5.03 14.93
CA SER A 77 -13.85 -6.08 14.08
C SER A 77 -14.72 -7.02 14.92
N ALA A 78 -14.22 -7.49 16.07
CA ALA A 78 -14.91 -8.42 16.95
C ALA A 78 -16.18 -7.82 17.60
N GLN A 79 -16.19 -6.53 17.93
CA GLN A 79 -17.38 -5.85 18.46
C GLN A 79 -18.49 -5.77 17.40
N ILE A 80 -18.15 -5.41 16.17
CA ILE A 80 -19.10 -5.41 15.04
C ILE A 80 -19.65 -6.83 14.80
N GLU A 81 -18.81 -7.86 14.93
CA GLU A 81 -19.21 -9.26 14.78
C GLU A 81 -20.15 -9.75 15.90
N GLN A 82 -19.92 -9.29 17.14
CA GLN A 82 -20.77 -9.61 18.30
C GLN A 82 -22.14 -8.92 18.23
N ASP A 83 -22.16 -7.65 17.82
CA ASP A 83 -23.41 -6.90 17.63
C ASP A 83 -24.27 -7.49 16.49
N GLU A 84 -23.66 -8.20 15.53
CA GLU A 84 -24.35 -8.85 14.41
C GLU A 84 -24.70 -10.35 14.64
N GLU A 85 -24.43 -10.94 15.82
CA GLU A 85 -24.62 -12.38 16.13
C GLU A 85 -24.10 -13.33 15.02
N ARG A 86 -23.03 -12.95 14.30
CA ARG A 86 -22.57 -13.67 13.12
C ARG A 86 -21.68 -14.86 13.48
N VAL A 87 -22.15 -16.07 13.20
CA VAL A 87 -21.35 -17.29 13.23
C VAL A 87 -20.72 -17.52 11.86
N TYR A 88 -19.38 -17.38 11.77
CA TYR A 88 -18.64 -17.64 10.54
C TYR A 88 -18.67 -19.13 10.15
N SER A 89 -18.82 -19.39 8.85
CA SER A 89 -18.64 -20.76 8.34
C SER A 89 -17.17 -21.17 8.38
N ALA A 90 -16.90 -22.47 8.49
CA ALA A 90 -15.55 -23.02 8.47
C ALA A 90 -14.78 -22.64 7.18
N ASP A 91 -15.51 -22.46 6.06
CA ASP A 91 -14.92 -22.07 4.79
C ASP A 91 -14.53 -20.59 4.77
N GLU A 92 -15.31 -19.69 5.37
CA GLU A 92 -14.95 -18.27 5.49
C GLU A 92 -13.66 -18.07 6.29
N VAL A 93 -13.51 -18.80 7.40
CA VAL A 93 -12.27 -18.78 8.21
C VAL A 93 -11.07 -19.25 7.38
N ARG A 94 -11.24 -20.28 6.57
CA ARG A 94 -10.16 -20.79 5.69
C ARG A 94 -9.85 -19.83 4.53
N ILE A 95 -10.86 -19.19 3.96
CA ILE A 95 -10.69 -18.16 2.94
C ILE A 95 -9.90 -16.98 3.50
N ARG A 96 -10.23 -16.51 4.71
CA ARG A 96 -9.47 -15.45 5.40
C ARG A 96 -8.01 -15.84 5.57
N LYS A 97 -7.73 -17.04 6.09
CA LYS A 97 -6.35 -17.56 6.25
C LYS A 97 -5.60 -17.66 4.92
N LEU A 98 -6.29 -18.01 3.83
CA LEU A 98 -5.70 -18.05 2.49
C LEU A 98 -5.30 -16.64 2.03
N LEU A 99 -6.19 -15.66 2.20
CA LEU A 99 -5.93 -14.26 1.85
C LEU A 99 -4.80 -13.68 2.71
N ASP A 100 -4.78 -13.97 4.01
CA ASP A 100 -3.70 -13.58 4.93
C ASP A 100 -2.36 -14.13 4.43
N ALA A 101 -2.31 -15.40 4.04
CA ALA A 101 -1.09 -16.02 3.51
C ALA A 101 -0.62 -15.38 2.20
N TRP A 102 -1.54 -15.02 1.30
CA TRP A 102 -1.20 -14.30 0.07
C TRP A 102 -0.67 -12.90 0.38
N MET A 103 -1.29 -12.16 1.30
CA MET A 103 -0.80 -10.86 1.73
C MET A 103 0.60 -10.94 2.35
N ILE A 104 0.84 -11.92 3.23
CA ILE A 104 2.17 -12.18 3.80
C ILE A 104 3.20 -12.38 2.68
N ASN A 105 2.89 -13.24 1.70
CA ASN A 105 3.77 -13.51 0.58
C ASN A 105 4.07 -12.27 -0.26
N GLU A 106 3.04 -11.48 -0.58
CA GLU A 106 3.21 -10.23 -1.34
C GLU A 106 4.05 -9.20 -0.57
N THR A 107 3.86 -9.07 0.75
CA THR A 107 4.64 -8.09 1.53
C THR A 107 6.09 -8.50 1.77
N LEU A 108 6.40 -9.80 1.75
CA LEU A 108 7.76 -10.33 1.85
C LEU A 108 8.43 -10.52 0.48
N SER A 109 7.77 -10.10 -0.60
CA SER A 109 8.28 -10.13 -1.97
C SER A 109 8.49 -8.68 -2.48
N PRO A 110 9.55 -7.99 -2.03
CA PRO A 110 9.77 -6.59 -2.39
C PRO A 110 9.98 -6.39 -3.89
N GLN A 111 9.66 -5.19 -4.36
CA GLN A 111 10.28 -4.68 -5.58
C GLN A 111 11.74 -4.34 -5.28
N VAL A 112 12.65 -4.97 -6.00
CA VAL A 112 14.09 -4.79 -5.83
C VAL A 112 14.68 -3.96 -6.96
N PHE A 113 15.64 -3.11 -6.62
CA PHE A 113 16.44 -2.39 -7.58
C PHE A 113 17.91 -2.82 -7.49
N GLN A 114 18.60 -2.88 -8.64
CA GLN A 114 20.01 -3.30 -8.71
C GLN A 114 20.97 -2.12 -8.64
N SER A 115 20.56 -0.98 -9.19
CA SER A 115 21.36 0.25 -9.21
C SER A 115 20.45 1.47 -9.07
N ALA A 116 20.99 2.58 -8.59
CA ALA A 116 20.26 3.83 -8.43
C ALA A 116 19.68 4.35 -9.76
N ASP A 117 20.29 4.04 -10.91
CA ASP A 117 19.77 4.40 -12.23
C ASP A 117 18.39 3.80 -12.52
N THR A 118 18.08 2.62 -11.97
CA THR A 118 16.77 1.99 -12.17
C THR A 118 15.64 2.76 -11.46
N LEU A 119 15.96 3.52 -10.42
CA LEU A 119 15.02 4.43 -9.75
C LEU A 119 14.69 5.64 -10.63
N ALA A 120 15.63 6.07 -11.49
CA ALA A 120 15.51 7.26 -12.32
C ALA A 120 14.73 7.06 -13.65
N SER A 121 13.84 6.07 -13.73
CA SER A 121 13.11 5.73 -14.98
C SER A 121 12.37 6.90 -15.65
N ARG A 122 11.98 7.93 -14.89
CA ARG A 122 11.25 9.12 -15.38
C ARG A 122 11.96 10.45 -15.08
N GLY A 123 13.26 10.42 -14.80
CA GLY A 123 13.97 11.62 -14.37
C GLY A 123 15.48 11.52 -14.46
N THR A 124 16.16 12.41 -13.74
CA THR A 124 17.61 12.43 -13.62
C THR A 124 18.00 12.15 -12.19
N LEU A 125 18.90 11.20 -12.00
CA LEU A 125 19.45 10.88 -10.69
C LEU A 125 20.30 12.05 -10.18
N ILE A 126 20.13 12.39 -8.91
CA ILE A 126 20.86 13.43 -8.18
C ILE A 126 21.37 12.80 -6.89
N ASP A 127 22.63 13.09 -6.56
CA ASP A 127 23.19 12.79 -5.25
C ASP A 127 22.64 13.79 -4.23
N CYS A 128 22.08 13.28 -3.14
CA CYS A 128 21.55 14.07 -2.05
C CYS A 128 22.04 13.56 -0.68
N SER A 129 23.26 13.02 -0.66
CA SER A 129 23.88 12.50 0.56
C SER A 129 24.35 13.57 1.55
N GLU A 130 24.73 14.75 1.06
CA GLU A 130 25.22 15.86 1.89
C GLU A 130 24.24 17.06 1.93
N GLU A 131 23.53 17.31 0.84
CA GLU A 131 22.64 18.47 0.69
C GLU A 131 21.29 18.10 0.06
N VAL A 132 20.27 18.92 0.33
CA VAL A 132 18.95 18.77 -0.28
C VAL A 132 18.97 19.12 -1.78
N PRO A 133 18.21 18.41 -2.64
CA PRO A 133 18.24 18.62 -4.09
C PRO A 133 17.87 20.03 -4.57
N TRP A 134 17.12 20.79 -3.75
CA TRP A 134 16.67 22.16 -4.03
C TRP A 134 17.59 23.25 -3.46
N ALA A 135 18.69 22.90 -2.79
CA ALA A 135 19.65 23.88 -2.27
C ALA A 135 20.36 24.64 -3.39
N VAL A 136 20.64 23.96 -4.52
CA VAL A 136 21.36 24.56 -5.64
C VAL A 136 20.43 25.48 -6.46
N PRO A 137 20.75 26.78 -6.61
CA PRO A 137 20.00 27.70 -7.46
C PRO A 137 19.93 27.19 -8.89
N GLN A 138 18.72 26.86 -9.36
CA GLN A 138 18.55 26.36 -10.72
C GLN A 138 18.33 27.51 -11.70
N ASP A 139 19.43 28.07 -12.20
CA ASP A 139 19.47 29.25 -13.07
C ASP A 139 18.94 29.01 -14.50
N LYS A 140 18.56 27.77 -14.85
CA LYS A 140 18.12 27.40 -16.22
C LYS A 140 16.95 26.40 -16.23
N VAL A 141 15.86 26.72 -15.55
CA VAL A 141 14.62 25.95 -15.72
C VAL A 141 13.68 26.71 -16.65
N ASP A 142 13.26 26.03 -17.71
CA ASP A 142 12.24 26.50 -18.64
C ASP A 142 10.98 26.93 -17.86
N PRO A 143 10.49 28.18 -18.02
CA PRO A 143 9.27 28.65 -17.35
C PRO A 143 8.02 27.79 -17.62
N GLN A 144 8.02 26.98 -18.68
CA GLN A 144 6.91 26.08 -19.02
C GLN A 144 6.98 24.73 -18.28
N LYS A 145 8.01 24.49 -17.46
CA LYS A 145 8.21 23.22 -16.75
C LYS A 145 8.25 23.41 -15.23
N ASN A 146 7.49 22.57 -14.54
CA ASN A 146 7.62 22.38 -13.10
C ASN A 146 8.65 21.28 -12.82
N VAL A 147 9.48 21.50 -11.80
CA VAL A 147 10.50 20.56 -11.35
C VAL A 147 10.09 20.01 -10.00
N PHE A 148 10.19 18.68 -9.88
CA PHE A 148 9.93 17.93 -8.67
C PHE A 148 11.14 17.05 -8.34
N TYR A 149 11.31 16.73 -7.06
CA TYR A 149 12.35 15.85 -6.56
C TYR A 149 11.73 14.70 -5.79
N GLN A 150 11.95 13.48 -6.24
CA GLN A 150 11.60 12.27 -5.50
C GLN A 150 12.82 11.82 -4.69
N VAL A 151 12.80 12.06 -3.38
CA VAL A 151 13.87 11.70 -2.46
C VAL A 151 13.57 10.33 -1.86
N TYR A 152 14.52 9.41 -1.94
CA TYR A 152 14.39 8.07 -1.35
C TYR A 152 14.98 8.08 0.06
N LEU A 153 14.13 7.77 1.05
CA LEU A 153 14.41 7.89 2.48
C LEU A 153 15.12 6.65 3.04
N GLY A 154 16.23 6.28 2.41
CA GLY A 154 17.02 5.09 2.74
C GLY A 154 16.59 3.83 1.99
N ASP A 155 17.50 2.86 1.96
CA ASP A 155 17.32 1.56 1.35
C ASP A 155 18.06 0.49 2.17
N PHE A 156 17.72 -0.78 1.96
CA PHE A 156 18.40 -1.89 2.64
C PHE A 156 18.58 -3.10 1.71
N ASP A 157 19.61 -3.90 2.00
CA ASP A 157 19.97 -5.10 1.24
C ASP A 157 18.96 -6.22 1.49
N VAL A 158 18.21 -6.56 0.44
CA VAL A 158 17.17 -7.60 0.51
C VAL A 158 17.77 -8.98 0.67
N GLY A 159 18.95 -9.24 0.11
CA GLY A 159 19.62 -10.53 0.25
C GLY A 159 20.02 -10.80 1.69
N GLN A 160 20.57 -9.78 2.38
CA GLN A 160 20.92 -9.87 3.80
C GLN A 160 19.67 -10.03 4.68
N ALA A 161 18.64 -9.23 4.44
CA ALA A 161 17.37 -9.33 5.16
C ALA A 161 16.72 -10.72 4.98
N GLN A 162 16.75 -11.27 3.76
CA GLN A 162 16.28 -12.64 3.49
C GLN A 162 17.08 -13.69 4.25
N ASP A 163 18.41 -13.59 4.31
CA ASP A 163 19.24 -14.52 5.09
C ASP A 163 18.83 -14.54 6.57
N VAL A 164 18.59 -13.37 7.17
CA VAL A 164 18.12 -13.26 8.57
C VAL A 164 16.78 -13.97 8.74
N LEU A 165 15.81 -13.74 7.84
CA LEU A 165 14.51 -14.42 7.91
C LEU A 165 14.63 -15.93 7.72
N LEU A 166 15.48 -16.38 6.79
CA LEU A 166 15.72 -17.80 6.52
C LEU A 166 16.39 -18.51 7.69
N ASP A 167 17.27 -17.84 8.43
CA ASP A 167 17.91 -18.41 9.61
C ASP A 167 16.92 -18.54 10.78
N MET A 168 15.92 -17.66 10.90
CA MET A 168 14.87 -17.76 11.91
C MET A 168 13.79 -18.80 11.57
N TYR A 169 13.33 -18.84 10.30
CA TYR A 169 12.18 -19.66 9.89
C TYR A 169 12.57 -20.98 9.19
N GLY A 170 13.87 -21.17 8.90
CA GLY A 170 14.44 -22.37 8.29
C GLY A 170 14.67 -22.24 6.78
N ARG A 171 15.81 -22.79 6.31
CA ARG A 171 16.22 -22.83 4.90
C ARG A 171 15.69 -24.08 4.18
N GLN A 172 15.13 -23.89 2.99
CA GLN A 172 14.78 -24.90 1.99
C GLN A 172 15.66 -24.76 0.75
N MET A 173 15.79 -25.84 -0.04
CA MET A 173 16.62 -25.85 -1.25
C MET A 173 16.14 -24.91 -2.36
N GLU A 174 14.89 -24.45 -2.32
CA GLU A 174 14.29 -23.55 -3.33
C GLU A 174 14.41 -22.06 -2.96
N ASP A 175 15.09 -21.72 -1.86
CA ASP A 175 15.25 -20.34 -1.37
C ASP A 175 16.33 -19.58 -2.16
N ALA A 176 16.07 -19.38 -3.46
CA ALA A 176 16.94 -18.58 -4.30
C ALA A 176 16.93 -17.12 -3.83
N LYS A 177 18.12 -16.59 -3.49
CA LYS A 177 18.29 -15.19 -3.10
C LYS A 177 17.89 -14.27 -4.24
N SER A 178 17.14 -13.22 -3.91
CA SER A 178 16.92 -12.11 -4.84
C SER A 178 17.92 -11.00 -4.50
N PRO A 179 19.04 -10.87 -5.24
CA PRO A 179 19.98 -9.78 -4.99
C PRO A 179 19.31 -8.44 -5.28
N GLY A 180 19.71 -7.40 -4.56
CA GLY A 180 19.26 -6.03 -4.79
C GLY A 180 18.83 -5.33 -3.51
N PHE A 181 18.37 -4.11 -3.68
CA PHE A 181 17.99 -3.22 -2.60
C PHE A 181 16.49 -2.93 -2.64
N SER A 182 15.90 -2.66 -1.49
CA SER A 182 14.53 -2.16 -1.37
C SER A 182 14.55 -0.83 -0.63
N VAL A 183 13.88 0.17 -1.20
CA VAL A 183 13.74 1.50 -0.58
C VAL A 183 12.81 1.41 0.62
N LEU A 184 13.02 2.23 1.65
CA LEU A 184 12.10 2.31 2.78
C LEU A 184 10.87 3.15 2.45
N ALA A 185 11.10 4.34 1.92
CA ALA A 185 10.06 5.27 1.55
C ALA A 185 10.57 6.25 0.49
N VAL A 186 9.64 6.96 -0.14
CA VAL A 186 9.91 8.02 -1.10
C VAL A 186 9.01 9.21 -0.80
N ALA A 187 9.56 10.41 -0.93
CA ALA A 187 8.81 11.65 -0.77
C ALA A 187 9.09 12.61 -1.93
N THR A 188 8.03 13.26 -2.41
CA THR A 188 8.09 14.16 -3.57
C THR A 188 8.02 15.61 -3.12
N PHE A 189 9.04 16.38 -3.47
CA PHE A 189 9.15 17.81 -3.15
C PHE A 189 9.11 18.66 -4.40
N ASP A 190 8.65 19.91 -4.28
CA ASP A 190 8.71 20.89 -5.36
C ASP A 190 10.10 21.51 -5.48
N ARG A 191 10.22 22.50 -6.39
CA ARG A 191 11.47 23.21 -6.62
C ARG A 191 11.97 23.96 -5.38
N GLN A 192 11.08 24.33 -4.46
CA GLN A 192 11.37 25.12 -3.28
C GLN A 192 11.59 24.26 -2.03
N GLY A 193 11.40 22.95 -2.11
CA GLY A 193 11.56 22.02 -0.99
C GLY A 193 10.30 21.80 -0.16
N TYR A 194 9.13 22.15 -0.67
CA TYR A 194 7.86 21.83 -0.02
C TYR A 194 7.34 20.48 -0.49
N LEU A 195 6.79 19.70 0.44
CA LEU A 195 6.17 18.42 0.14
C LEU A 195 4.95 18.58 -0.77
N VAL A 196 4.85 17.76 -1.82
CA VAL A 196 3.85 17.96 -2.87
C VAL A 196 2.73 16.93 -2.82
N GLY A 197 1.51 17.45 -2.65
CA GLY A 197 0.25 16.72 -2.86
C GLY A 197 0.02 15.54 -1.92
N ASP A 198 -1.13 14.89 -2.08
CA ASP A 198 -1.53 13.80 -1.18
C ASP A 198 -0.88 12.45 -1.47
N TYR A 199 -0.43 12.27 -2.70
CA TYR A 199 0.15 11.03 -3.21
C TYR A 199 1.66 11.16 -3.46
N GLY A 200 2.30 12.21 -2.94
CA GLY A 200 3.74 12.45 -3.11
C GLY A 200 4.61 11.59 -2.20
N VAL A 201 4.03 10.95 -1.19
CA VAL A 201 4.72 10.07 -0.22
C VAL A 201 4.27 8.63 -0.41
N GLY A 202 5.23 7.72 -0.43
CA GLY A 202 4.99 6.27 -0.44
C GLY A 202 5.95 5.57 0.52
N VAL A 203 5.48 4.50 1.15
CA VAL A 203 6.28 3.65 2.05
C VAL A 203 6.28 2.23 1.50
N ALA A 204 7.44 1.60 1.45
CA ALA A 204 7.56 0.21 1.01
C ALA A 204 7.13 -0.75 2.13
N CYS A 205 6.31 -1.73 1.77
CA CYS A 205 5.78 -2.75 2.68
C CYS A 205 6.88 -3.65 3.26
N TYR A 206 7.93 -3.89 2.48
CA TYR A 206 8.96 -4.85 2.85
C TYR A 206 9.73 -4.45 4.10
N GLY A 207 10.07 -3.17 4.28
CA GLY A 207 10.74 -2.69 5.50
C GLY A 207 9.91 -2.98 6.75
N TRP A 208 8.61 -2.70 6.70
CA TRP A 208 7.70 -3.02 7.80
C TRP A 208 7.57 -4.53 8.03
N SER A 209 7.33 -5.30 6.96
CA SER A 209 7.15 -6.74 7.06
C SER A 209 8.39 -7.47 7.57
N TYR A 210 9.58 -7.04 7.14
CA TYR A 210 10.86 -7.56 7.63
C TYR A 210 11.03 -7.31 9.12
N GLY A 211 10.83 -6.06 9.58
CA GLY A 211 10.93 -5.73 11.00
C GLY A 211 9.93 -6.51 11.88
N ARG A 212 8.68 -6.65 11.43
CA ARG A 212 7.68 -7.47 12.15
C ARG A 212 8.01 -8.95 12.13
N ALA A 213 8.51 -9.49 11.02
CA ALA A 213 8.91 -10.89 10.91
C ALA A 213 10.12 -11.22 11.81
N ARG A 214 11.06 -10.28 11.99
CA ARG A 214 12.18 -10.41 12.96
C ARG A 214 11.75 -10.46 14.42
N LEU A 215 10.61 -9.84 14.73
CA LEU A 215 10.02 -9.89 16.06
C LEU A 215 9.09 -11.10 16.25
N GLU A 216 9.13 -12.09 15.34
CA GLU A 216 8.22 -13.26 15.33
C GLU A 216 6.73 -12.91 15.19
N LYS A 217 6.44 -11.70 14.68
CA LYS A 217 5.08 -11.16 14.56
C LYS A 217 4.55 -11.25 13.13
N ILE A 218 4.74 -12.41 12.48
CA ILE A 218 4.23 -12.66 11.10
C ILE A 218 2.72 -12.41 10.98
N HIS A 219 1.95 -12.69 12.03
CA HIS A 219 0.51 -12.48 12.04
C HIS A 219 0.11 -10.99 11.90
N HIS A 220 1.05 -10.05 12.03
CA HIS A 220 0.82 -8.63 11.79
C HIS A 220 0.77 -8.30 10.29
N LEU A 221 1.49 -9.03 9.44
CA LEU A 221 1.72 -8.67 8.04
C LEU A 221 0.43 -8.45 7.20
N PRO A 222 -0.67 -9.19 7.40
CA PRO A 222 -1.95 -8.92 6.72
C PRO A 222 -2.57 -7.55 7.02
N TYR A 223 -2.06 -6.81 8.00
CA TYR A 223 -2.52 -5.47 8.38
C TYR A 223 -1.70 -4.34 7.73
N TRP A 224 -0.88 -4.65 6.72
CA TRP A 224 -0.05 -3.66 6.03
C TRP A 224 -0.82 -2.41 5.60
N GLN A 225 -2.03 -2.53 5.04
CA GLN A 225 -2.81 -1.37 4.57
C GLN A 225 -3.15 -0.40 5.69
N ASN A 226 -3.33 -0.91 6.91
CA ASN A 226 -3.55 -0.07 8.09
C ASN A 226 -2.24 0.61 8.51
N ALA A 227 -1.14 -0.14 8.50
CA ALA A 227 0.19 0.38 8.79
C ALA A 227 0.63 1.45 7.79
N GLU A 228 0.46 1.21 6.49
CA GLU A 228 0.78 2.11 5.38
C GLU A 228 0.12 3.47 5.56
N ARG A 229 -1.19 3.49 5.85
CA ARG A 229 -1.93 4.75 6.09
C ARG A 229 -1.36 5.53 7.26
N LEU A 230 -1.10 4.86 8.39
CA LEU A 230 -0.56 5.51 9.58
C LEU A 230 0.87 6.03 9.35
N LEU A 231 1.71 5.22 8.70
CA LEU A 231 3.09 5.57 8.36
C LEU A 231 3.13 6.77 7.41
N ILE A 232 2.37 6.74 6.31
CA ILE A 232 2.30 7.85 5.35
C ILE A 232 1.82 9.12 6.05
N ARG A 233 0.75 9.05 6.86
CA ARG A 233 0.22 10.21 7.58
C ARG A 233 1.26 10.85 8.49
N ARG A 234 1.93 10.06 9.33
CA ARG A 234 2.95 10.55 10.27
C ARG A 234 4.21 11.04 9.55
N LEU A 235 4.63 10.34 8.51
CA LEU A 235 5.78 10.72 7.70
C LEU A 235 5.54 12.07 6.99
N ARG A 236 4.35 12.28 6.43
CA ARG A 236 3.97 13.57 5.81
C ARG A 236 4.05 14.73 6.81
N LYS A 237 3.61 14.53 8.04
CA LYS A 237 3.69 15.55 9.10
C LYS A 237 5.14 15.93 9.40
N ARG A 238 6.05 14.95 9.46
CA ARG A 238 7.50 15.21 9.65
C ARG A 238 8.14 15.91 8.46
N LEU A 239 7.72 15.56 7.25
CA LEU A 239 8.23 16.15 6.00
C LEU A 239 7.53 17.45 5.61
N SER A 240 6.76 18.03 6.52
CA SER A 240 6.12 19.34 6.35
C SER A 240 6.41 20.22 7.58
N PRO A 241 7.69 20.54 7.83
CA PRO A 241 8.08 21.38 8.96
C PRO A 241 7.44 22.77 8.87
N VAL A 242 7.18 23.36 10.04
CA VAL A 242 6.59 24.69 10.17
C VAL A 242 7.48 25.58 11.05
N ASP A 243 7.49 26.88 10.78
CA ASP A 243 8.18 27.86 11.61
C ASP A 243 7.43 28.16 12.93
N GLU A 244 8.00 29.05 13.76
CA GLU A 244 7.41 29.53 15.01
C GLU A 244 6.00 30.14 14.83
N TYR A 245 5.66 30.57 13.61
CA TYR A 245 4.38 31.16 13.23
C TYR A 245 3.45 30.16 12.51
N GLN A 246 3.75 28.86 12.57
CA GLN A 246 3.03 27.78 11.89
C GLN A 246 2.97 27.91 10.36
N ARG A 247 3.94 28.59 9.75
CA ARG A 247 4.04 28.69 8.29
C ARG A 247 4.93 27.55 7.77
N PRO A 248 4.55 26.90 6.66
CA PRO A 248 5.37 25.83 6.09
C PRO A 248 6.74 26.38 5.71
N VAL A 249 7.80 25.65 6.05
CA VAL A 249 9.17 25.94 5.66
C VAL A 249 9.71 24.85 4.74
N PRO A 250 10.67 25.18 3.85
CA PRO A 250 11.37 24.18 3.06
C PRO A 250 12.00 23.11 3.93
N VAL A 251 11.89 21.86 3.50
CA VAL A 251 12.53 20.74 4.17
C VAL A 251 14.06 20.87 4.08
N THR A 252 14.72 20.57 5.19
CA THR A 252 16.17 20.54 5.30
C THR A 252 16.69 19.10 5.23
N HIS A 253 18.01 18.94 5.11
CA HIS A 253 18.63 17.61 5.12
C HIS A 253 18.42 16.93 6.49
N ASP A 254 18.46 17.70 7.58
CA ASP A 254 18.23 17.20 8.93
C ASP A 254 16.79 16.69 9.11
N ASP A 255 15.79 17.40 8.56
CA ASP A 255 14.39 16.94 8.57
C ASP A 255 14.22 15.61 7.83
N LEU A 256 14.91 15.42 6.69
CA LEU A 256 14.90 14.16 5.95
C LEU A 256 15.54 13.03 6.76
N GLN A 257 16.68 13.31 7.39
CA GLN A 257 17.38 12.33 8.22
C GLN A 257 16.57 11.95 9.46
N GLU A 258 15.92 12.91 10.13
CA GLU A 258 15.02 12.66 11.26
C GLU A 258 13.83 11.80 10.82
N ALA A 259 13.22 12.10 9.68
CA ALA A 259 12.14 11.30 9.11
C ALA A 259 12.57 9.86 8.79
N THR A 260 13.78 9.67 8.24
CA THR A 260 14.36 8.34 8.00
C THR A 260 14.64 7.59 9.30
N ASN A 261 15.24 8.24 10.30
CA ASN A 261 15.50 7.62 11.60
C ASN A 261 14.19 7.19 12.28
N TRP A 262 13.17 8.05 12.23
CA TRP A 262 11.84 7.74 12.72
C TRP A 262 11.24 6.51 12.01
N LEU A 263 11.42 6.38 10.68
CA LEU A 263 11.02 5.17 9.97
C LEU A 263 11.77 3.94 10.48
N ILE A 264 13.10 4.00 10.57
CA ILE A 264 13.93 2.86 11.04
C ILE A 264 13.44 2.37 12.42
N GLU A 265 13.23 3.29 13.36
CA GLU A 265 12.74 3.00 14.70
C GLU A 265 11.33 2.37 14.68
N ASN A 266 10.39 3.00 13.97
CA ASN A 266 8.99 2.57 13.94
C ASN A 266 8.78 1.30 13.11
N LEU A 267 9.67 1.01 12.16
CA LEU A 267 9.68 -0.25 11.42
C LEU A 267 10.41 -1.36 12.20
N ASN A 268 11.02 -1.06 13.34
CA ASN A 268 11.84 -1.98 14.14
C ASN A 268 13.01 -2.59 13.34
N LEU A 269 13.66 -1.76 12.52
CA LEU A 269 14.80 -2.15 11.70
C LEU A 269 16.12 -1.92 12.45
N PRO A 270 17.14 -2.79 12.26
CA PRO A 270 18.50 -2.49 12.68
C PRO A 270 19.01 -1.30 11.88
N ILE A 271 19.60 -0.31 12.56
CA ILE A 271 20.13 0.87 11.88
C ILE A 271 21.29 0.50 10.94
N GLU A 272 22.06 -0.54 11.28
CA GLU A 272 23.13 -1.07 10.46
C GLU A 272 22.67 -1.71 9.14
N ASP A 273 21.41 -2.15 9.05
CA ASP A 273 20.86 -2.77 7.83
C ASP A 273 20.44 -1.71 6.80
N VAL A 274 20.26 -0.45 7.22
CA VAL A 274 19.69 0.62 6.41
C VAL A 274 20.77 1.60 5.98
N ALA A 275 20.94 1.75 4.68
CA ALA A 275 21.78 2.77 4.10
C ALA A 275 21.15 4.17 4.28
N PRO A 276 21.98 5.22 4.51
CA PRO A 276 21.50 6.57 4.62
C PRO A 276 20.90 7.08 3.31
N ILE A 277 20.30 8.28 3.36
CA ILE A 277 19.79 8.98 2.20
C ILE A 277 20.96 9.26 1.24
N ARG A 278 20.82 8.85 -0.02
CA ARG A 278 21.88 9.01 -1.04
C ARG A 278 21.37 9.59 -2.35
N TYR A 279 20.12 9.29 -2.71
CA TYR A 279 19.63 9.50 -4.06
C TYR A 279 18.29 10.21 -4.08
N ALA A 280 18.19 11.18 -4.99
CA ALA A 280 16.95 11.79 -5.40
C ALA A 280 16.79 11.71 -6.93
N VAL A 281 15.55 11.66 -7.40
CA VAL A 281 15.23 11.70 -8.84
C VAL A 281 14.55 13.03 -9.15
N ARG A 282 15.20 13.82 -9.99
CA ARG A 282 14.65 15.08 -10.51
C ARG A 282 13.75 14.80 -11.70
N ILE A 283 12.49 15.22 -11.59
CA ILE A 283 11.46 15.07 -12.60
C ILE A 283 11.05 16.46 -13.08
N ALA A 284 11.34 16.76 -14.35
CA ALA A 284 10.87 17.99 -15.00
C ALA A 284 9.68 17.65 -15.91
N GLN A 285 8.51 18.21 -15.62
CA GLN A 285 7.28 17.98 -16.38
C GLN A 285 6.59 19.29 -16.75
N ASN A 286 5.71 19.24 -17.74
CA ASN A 286 4.97 20.42 -18.18
C ASN A 286 4.16 21.01 -17.01
N ALA A 287 4.17 22.32 -16.84
CA ALA A 287 3.49 23.00 -15.73
C ALA A 287 1.97 22.75 -15.66
N LYS A 288 1.35 22.33 -16.76
CA LYS A 288 -0.07 21.95 -16.82
C LYS A 288 -0.38 20.56 -16.23
N LEU A 289 0.64 19.72 -16.03
CA LEU A 289 0.46 18.38 -15.48
C LEU A 289 0.40 18.43 -13.96
N LEU A 290 -0.42 17.54 -13.38
CA LEU A 290 -0.45 17.32 -11.94
C LEU A 290 0.92 16.85 -11.44
N PRO A 291 1.30 17.16 -10.19
CA PRO A 291 2.51 16.64 -9.58
C PRO A 291 2.68 15.13 -9.75
N PRO A 292 3.92 14.63 -9.88
CA PRO A 292 4.14 13.21 -10.02
C PRO A 292 3.71 12.51 -8.75
N ARG A 293 3.01 11.38 -8.90
CA ARG A 293 2.72 10.49 -7.79
C ARG A 293 4.00 9.77 -7.36
N SER A 294 4.03 9.33 -6.11
CA SER A 294 5.03 8.37 -5.63
C SER A 294 5.16 7.21 -6.62
N PRO A 295 6.38 6.74 -6.92
CA PRO A 295 6.56 5.49 -7.64
C PRO A 295 5.88 4.34 -6.91
N LEU A 296 5.53 3.30 -7.66
CA LEU A 296 4.92 2.10 -7.10
C LEU A 296 5.99 1.31 -6.35
N LEU A 297 6.00 1.40 -5.01
CA LEU A 297 6.94 0.66 -4.16
C LEU A 297 6.44 -0.75 -3.79
N ASN A 298 5.12 -0.94 -3.83
CA ASN A 298 4.43 -2.11 -3.31
C ASN A 298 3.79 -2.92 -4.43
N SER A 299 3.47 -4.18 -4.15
CA SER A 299 2.63 -4.99 -5.06
C SER A 299 1.27 -4.31 -5.24
N PHE A 300 0.82 -4.17 -6.49
CA PHE A 300 -0.49 -3.60 -6.82
C PHE A 300 -1.65 -4.47 -6.30
N LEU A 301 -1.38 -5.75 -6.01
CA LEU A 301 -2.37 -6.71 -5.52
C LEU A 301 -2.71 -6.50 -4.05
N LEU A 302 -1.84 -5.87 -3.26
CA LEU A 302 -1.99 -5.77 -1.82
C LEU A 302 -3.32 -5.09 -1.43
N ALA A 303 -3.65 -3.96 -2.06
CA ALA A 303 -4.92 -3.28 -1.80
C ALA A 303 -6.14 -4.15 -2.15
N ASP A 304 -6.04 -4.96 -3.21
CA ASP A 304 -7.12 -5.82 -3.68
C ASP A 304 -7.31 -7.03 -2.75
N LEU A 305 -6.22 -7.62 -2.28
CA LEU A 305 -6.23 -8.69 -1.30
C LEU A 305 -6.83 -8.22 0.02
N TRP A 306 -6.47 -7.02 0.48
CA TRP A 306 -7.07 -6.43 1.68
C TRP A 306 -8.57 -6.18 1.50
N ARG A 307 -9.01 -5.66 0.35
CA ARG A 307 -10.44 -5.49 0.05
C ARG A 307 -11.17 -6.83 0.03
N ALA A 308 -10.59 -7.87 -0.59
CA ALA A 308 -11.17 -9.21 -0.59
C ALA A 308 -11.27 -9.77 0.84
N ARG A 309 -10.26 -9.55 1.68
CA ARG A 309 -10.23 -9.96 3.09
C ARG A 309 -11.34 -9.28 3.90
N GLU A 310 -11.51 -7.97 3.75
CA GLU A 310 -12.57 -7.22 4.44
C GLU A 310 -13.97 -7.58 3.92
N SER A 311 -14.12 -7.80 2.61
CA SER A 311 -15.38 -8.30 2.03
C SER A 311 -15.73 -9.71 2.54
N ALA A 312 -14.74 -10.57 2.79
CA ALA A 312 -14.96 -11.89 3.38
C ALA A 312 -15.52 -11.81 4.81
N LYS A 313 -15.17 -10.78 5.59
CA LYS A 313 -15.72 -10.58 6.94
C LYS A 313 -17.21 -10.23 6.94
N LYS A 314 -17.67 -9.48 5.93
CA LYS A 314 -19.02 -8.90 5.86
C LYS A 314 -20.04 -9.74 5.05
N ASP A 315 -19.64 -10.95 4.63
CA ASP A 315 -20.32 -11.75 3.57
C ASP A 315 -20.56 -10.94 2.27
N GLY A 316 -19.69 -9.96 2.01
CA GLY A 316 -19.76 -9.07 0.86
C GLY A 316 -18.94 -9.55 -0.34
N LEU A 317 -18.48 -10.80 -0.33
CA LEU A 317 -17.76 -11.37 -1.46
C LEU A 317 -18.71 -11.57 -2.65
N SER A 318 -18.27 -11.17 -3.83
CA SER A 318 -19.00 -11.49 -5.05
C SER A 318 -19.07 -13.02 -5.23
N GLN A 319 -20.19 -13.52 -5.74
CA GLN A 319 -20.39 -14.96 -5.97
C GLN A 319 -19.24 -15.62 -6.75
N PRO A 320 -18.69 -15.02 -7.83
CA PRO A 320 -17.56 -15.62 -8.55
C PRO A 320 -16.30 -15.75 -7.69
N LEU A 321 -15.99 -14.73 -6.88
CA LEU A 321 -14.82 -14.73 -6.02
C LEU A 321 -14.98 -15.73 -4.86
N LYS A 322 -16.17 -15.80 -4.24
CA LYS A 322 -16.49 -16.79 -3.21
C LYS A 322 -16.31 -18.21 -3.76
N GLN A 323 -16.87 -18.50 -4.94
CA GLN A 323 -16.74 -19.81 -5.58
C GLN A 323 -15.28 -20.16 -5.93
N PHE A 324 -14.48 -19.19 -6.39
CA PHE A 324 -13.06 -19.41 -6.63
C PHE A 324 -12.31 -19.75 -5.34
N LEU A 325 -12.43 -18.90 -4.32
CA LEU A 325 -11.70 -19.05 -3.06
C LEU A 325 -12.12 -20.34 -2.32
N SER A 326 -13.41 -20.67 -2.29
CA SER A 326 -13.90 -21.94 -1.73
C SER A 326 -13.25 -23.15 -2.40
N LYS A 327 -13.13 -23.16 -3.74
CA LYS A 327 -12.49 -24.27 -4.45
C LYS A 327 -10.99 -24.40 -4.17
N VAL A 328 -10.30 -23.27 -4.03
CA VAL A 328 -8.87 -23.27 -3.66
C VAL A 328 -8.69 -23.87 -2.27
N VAL A 329 -9.58 -23.51 -1.33
CA VAL A 329 -9.60 -24.05 0.03
C VAL A 329 -9.94 -25.55 0.06
N GLU A 330 -10.98 -25.97 -0.67
CA GLU A 330 -11.42 -27.38 -0.72
C GLU A 330 -10.35 -28.32 -1.29
N LYS A 331 -9.60 -27.88 -2.31
CA LYS A 331 -8.53 -28.70 -2.94
C LYS A 331 -7.42 -29.08 -1.97
N LYS A 332 -7.17 -28.30 -0.90
CA LYS A 332 -6.17 -28.65 0.13
C LYS A 332 -6.63 -29.77 1.08
N GLY A 333 -7.94 -30.00 1.24
CA GLY A 333 -8.49 -31.10 2.05
C GLY A 333 -8.45 -32.47 1.38
N LYS A 334 -8.31 -32.51 0.05
CA LYS A 334 -8.24 -33.74 -0.76
C LYS A 334 -6.88 -33.85 -1.44
N LYS A 335 -5.79 -34.01 -0.67
CA LYS A 335 -4.51 -34.49 -1.22
C LYS A 335 -4.63 -35.97 -1.64
N LYS A 336 -5.37 -36.26 -2.71
CA LYS A 336 -5.02 -37.39 -3.57
C LYS A 336 -3.98 -36.84 -4.54
N GLN A 337 -2.73 -37.31 -4.44
CA GLN A 337 -1.73 -37.06 -5.48
C GLN A 337 -2.35 -37.47 -6.81
N ALA A 338 -2.70 -36.50 -7.65
CA ALA A 338 -3.23 -36.80 -8.96
C ALA A 338 -2.11 -37.49 -9.76
N SER A 339 -2.39 -38.67 -10.31
CA SER A 339 -1.39 -39.38 -11.11
C SER A 339 -1.02 -38.55 -12.34
N LYS A 340 0.20 -38.72 -12.89
CA LYS A 340 0.63 -38.02 -14.13
C LYS A 340 -0.39 -38.13 -15.28
N ALA A 341 -1.15 -39.22 -15.33
CA ALA A 341 -2.23 -39.42 -16.30
C ALA A 341 -3.44 -38.50 -16.07
N GLN A 342 -3.80 -38.21 -14.82
CA GLN A 342 -4.87 -37.28 -14.46
C GLN A 342 -4.48 -35.84 -14.78
N THR A 343 -3.20 -35.46 -14.60
CA THR A 343 -2.70 -34.12 -14.94
C THR A 343 -2.75 -33.84 -16.45
N LYS A 344 -2.40 -34.84 -17.28
CA LYS A 344 -2.45 -34.71 -18.75
C LYS A 344 -3.88 -34.59 -19.27
N LYS A 345 -4.83 -35.33 -18.66
CA LYS A 345 -6.25 -35.23 -18.98
C LYS A 345 -6.84 -33.88 -18.57
N ALA A 346 -6.51 -33.40 -17.37
CA ALA A 346 -6.94 -32.07 -16.91
C ALA A 346 -6.39 -30.95 -17.78
N TYR A 347 -5.13 -31.05 -18.24
CA TYR A 347 -4.56 -30.08 -19.17
C TYR A 347 -5.26 -30.09 -20.53
N ALA A 348 -5.58 -31.27 -21.07
CA ALA A 348 -6.34 -31.39 -22.31
C ALA A 348 -7.78 -30.85 -22.17
N GLU A 349 -8.42 -31.06 -21.02
CA GLU A 349 -9.75 -30.51 -20.71
C GLU A 349 -9.71 -28.98 -20.57
N LEU A 350 -8.71 -28.43 -19.87
CA LEU A 350 -8.48 -27.00 -19.75
C LEU A 350 -8.21 -26.37 -21.12
N GLN A 351 -7.35 -26.98 -21.92
CA GLN A 351 -7.03 -26.51 -23.27
C GLN A 351 -8.27 -26.51 -24.16
N LYS A 352 -9.11 -27.56 -24.07
CA LYS A 352 -10.40 -27.61 -24.75
C LYS A 352 -11.34 -26.51 -24.27
N HIS A 353 -11.42 -26.27 -22.96
CA HIS A 353 -12.27 -25.23 -22.38
C HIS A 353 -11.83 -23.82 -22.80
N MET A 354 -10.53 -23.52 -22.71
CA MET A 354 -9.93 -22.27 -23.18
C MET A 354 -10.13 -22.07 -24.68
N SER A 355 -9.94 -23.11 -25.48
CA SER A 355 -10.17 -23.04 -26.93
C SER A 355 -11.63 -22.75 -27.29
N ASN A 356 -12.59 -23.21 -26.48
CA ASN A 356 -14.00 -22.89 -26.66
C ASN A 356 -14.31 -21.44 -26.31
N LEU A 357 -13.73 -20.91 -25.23
CA LEU A 357 -13.91 -19.53 -24.81
C LEU A 357 -13.28 -18.53 -25.79
N LEU A 358 -12.26 -18.94 -26.54
CA LEU A 358 -11.57 -18.10 -27.53
C LEU A 358 -12.08 -18.28 -28.96
N LYS A 359 -13.23 -18.95 -29.14
CA LYS A 359 -13.86 -19.04 -30.46
C LYS A 359 -14.28 -17.66 -30.95
N PRO A 360 -14.19 -17.38 -32.25
CA PRO A 360 -14.64 -16.10 -32.83
C PRO A 360 -16.07 -15.72 -32.46
N GLU A 361 -16.95 -16.71 -32.26
CA GLU A 361 -18.35 -16.53 -31.86
C GLU A 361 -18.52 -15.98 -30.44
N GLU A 362 -17.55 -16.21 -29.56
CA GLU A 362 -17.55 -15.77 -28.15
C GLU A 362 -16.84 -14.42 -27.96
N ILE A 363 -16.19 -13.89 -29.01
CA ILE A 363 -15.51 -12.60 -28.96
C ILE A 363 -16.55 -11.48 -29.13
N PRO A 364 -16.68 -10.56 -28.17
CA PRO A 364 -17.63 -9.47 -28.28
C PRO A 364 -17.33 -8.59 -29.49
N LEU A 365 -18.37 -8.18 -30.21
CA LEU A 365 -18.27 -7.30 -31.38
C LEU A 365 -17.82 -5.86 -31.00
N SER A 366 -17.92 -5.51 -29.72
CA SER A 366 -17.47 -4.24 -29.18
C SER A 366 -15.95 -4.22 -28.99
N ARG A 367 -15.31 -3.16 -29.49
CA ARG A 367 -13.89 -2.91 -29.24
C ARG A 367 -13.71 -2.35 -27.82
N TRP A 368 -12.64 -2.77 -27.16
CA TRP A 368 -12.27 -2.19 -25.88
C TRP A 368 -11.90 -0.71 -26.06
N PRO A 369 -12.42 0.22 -25.24
CA PRO A 369 -12.07 1.63 -25.34
C PRO A 369 -10.63 1.82 -24.84
N GLN A 370 -9.67 1.92 -25.77
CA GLN A 370 -8.28 2.28 -25.46
C GLN A 370 -7.66 3.11 -26.59
N ASP A 371 -6.86 4.12 -26.20
CA ASP A 371 -6.14 5.03 -27.13
C ASP A 371 -4.97 4.34 -27.84
N GLU A 372 -4.39 3.30 -27.24
CA GLU A 372 -3.27 2.53 -27.82
C GLU A 372 -3.73 1.11 -28.19
N ARG A 373 -3.39 0.66 -29.40
CA ARG A 373 -3.90 -0.57 -30.04
C ARG A 373 -3.29 -1.86 -29.47
N TYR A 374 -3.37 -2.11 -28.17
CA TYR A 374 -2.96 -3.40 -27.61
C TYR A 374 -4.08 -4.44 -27.75
N SER A 375 -3.74 -5.61 -28.27
CA SER A 375 -4.62 -6.78 -28.24
C SER A 375 -4.58 -7.40 -26.85
N LEU A 376 -5.74 -7.73 -26.27
CA LEU A 376 -5.79 -8.54 -25.06
C LEU A 376 -5.09 -9.87 -25.30
N ASP A 377 -4.34 -10.35 -24.31
CA ASP A 377 -3.78 -11.70 -24.38
C ASP A 377 -4.90 -12.76 -24.28
N ALA A 378 -4.56 -14.01 -24.59
CA ALA A 378 -5.53 -15.10 -24.60
C ALA A 378 -6.22 -15.34 -23.25
N LEU A 379 -5.55 -15.04 -22.13
CA LEU A 379 -6.10 -15.23 -20.78
C LEU A 379 -7.04 -14.07 -20.42
N GLN A 380 -6.65 -12.85 -20.74
CA GLN A 380 -7.46 -11.64 -20.61
C GLN A 380 -8.73 -11.73 -21.46
N GLN A 381 -8.61 -12.13 -22.73
CA GLN A 381 -9.75 -12.32 -23.62
C GLN A 381 -10.69 -13.43 -23.09
N SER A 382 -10.13 -14.52 -22.57
CA SER A 382 -10.93 -15.58 -21.95
C SER A 382 -11.71 -15.07 -20.73
N ALA A 383 -11.08 -14.24 -19.89
CA ALA A 383 -11.73 -13.64 -18.72
C ALA A 383 -12.88 -12.70 -19.12
N VAL A 384 -12.70 -11.89 -20.18
CA VAL A 384 -13.75 -11.04 -20.74
C VAL A 384 -14.92 -11.88 -21.23
N ASN A 385 -14.65 -12.93 -22.02
CA ASN A 385 -15.69 -13.77 -22.60
C ASN A 385 -16.50 -14.51 -21.52
N ILE A 386 -15.83 -14.99 -20.46
CA ILE A 386 -16.52 -15.58 -19.30
C ILE A 386 -17.41 -14.55 -18.60
N SER A 387 -16.89 -13.34 -18.37
CA SER A 387 -17.61 -12.27 -17.67
C SER A 387 -18.86 -11.83 -18.43
N LEU A 388 -18.81 -11.82 -19.76
CA LEU A 388 -19.93 -11.44 -20.63
C LEU A 388 -20.96 -12.56 -20.80
N ASN A 389 -20.52 -13.82 -20.82
CA ASN A 389 -21.41 -14.96 -21.07
C ASN A 389 -22.21 -15.45 -19.87
N LYS A 390 -22.03 -14.88 -18.67
CA LYS A 390 -22.70 -15.34 -17.42
C LYS A 390 -22.60 -16.86 -17.17
N LEU A 391 -21.63 -17.54 -17.78
CA LEU A 391 -21.38 -18.97 -17.59
C LEU A 391 -20.38 -19.16 -16.44
N SER A 392 -20.62 -20.22 -15.66
CA SER A 392 -19.95 -20.65 -14.42
C SER A 392 -18.45 -20.32 -14.28
N PRO A 393 -17.95 -20.10 -13.06
CA PRO A 393 -16.57 -19.66 -12.83
C PRO A 393 -15.53 -20.67 -13.35
N LEU A 394 -14.42 -20.10 -13.83
CA LEU A 394 -13.18 -20.67 -14.41
C LEU A 394 -12.60 -21.93 -13.74
N PHE A 395 -13.07 -22.32 -12.57
CA PHE A 395 -12.46 -23.36 -11.74
C PHE A 395 -13.37 -24.58 -11.50
N SER A 396 -14.41 -24.81 -12.29
CA SER A 396 -15.20 -26.07 -12.22
C SER A 396 -14.49 -27.23 -12.94
N VAL A 397 -13.35 -27.65 -12.40
CA VAL A 397 -12.76 -28.98 -12.63
C VAL A 397 -12.33 -29.59 -11.31
#